data_AF-A0A443YHS5-F1
#
_entry.id   AF-A0A443YHS5-F1
#
_cell.length_a   1.000
_cell.length_b   1.000
_cell.length_c   1.000
_cell.angle_alpha   90.00
_cell.angle_beta   90.00
_cell.angle_gamma   90.00
#
_symmetry.space_group_name_H-M   'P 1'
#
loop_
_entity.id
_entity.type
_entity.pdbx_description
1 polymer ?
#
loop_
_entity_poly.entity_id
_entity_poly.type
_entity_poly.pdbx_seq_one_letter_code
_entity_poly.pdbx_strand_id
1 'polypeptide(L)'
;MTQVEEKKGFSWMGLLFGGAYYAGYGELGKGIIMGAITGLFLVPGLFVHLFAGIKGKKDLPVGKQPFDWPKAICVAFVHAVVYMATLGIIAIIVK
;
A
#
# COMPACT_ATOMS: atom_id res chain seq x y z
N MET A 1 -15.03 -18.85 -23.64
CA MET A 1 -14.62 -18.49 -22.27
C MET A 1 -13.17 -18.06 -22.33
N THR A 2 -12.90 -16.76 -22.32
CA THR A 2 -11.55 -16.22 -22.40
C THR A 2 -10.82 -16.60 -21.11
N GLN A 3 -9.82 -17.48 -21.22
CA GLN A 3 -8.92 -17.88 -20.15
C GLN A 3 -8.26 -16.61 -19.60
N VAL A 4 -8.69 -16.16 -18.43
CA VAL A 4 -8.10 -14.99 -17.77
C VAL A 4 -6.80 -15.48 -17.16
N GLU A 5 -5.68 -15.27 -17.86
CA GLU A 5 -4.35 -15.60 -17.34
C GLU A 5 -4.16 -15.00 -15.94
N GLU A 6 -4.00 -15.87 -14.94
CA GLU A 6 -3.45 -15.49 -13.65
C GLU A 6 -2.05 -14.92 -13.91
N LYS A 7 -1.87 -13.60 -13.77
CA LYS A 7 -0.53 -13.00 -13.77
C LYS A 7 0.21 -13.40 -12.49
N LYS A 8 0.77 -14.60 -12.49
CA LYS A 8 1.70 -15.08 -11.46
C LYS A 8 2.99 -14.25 -11.56
N GLY A 9 3.38 -13.57 -10.49
CA GLY A 9 4.68 -12.90 -10.41
C GLY A 9 4.75 -11.74 -9.42
N PHE A 10 5.96 -11.25 -9.19
CA PHE A 10 6.24 -10.12 -8.32
C PHE A 10 5.78 -8.79 -8.95
N SER A 11 5.21 -7.90 -8.15
CA SER A 11 4.79 -6.55 -8.52
C SER A 11 5.75 -5.51 -7.99
N TRP A 12 6.56 -4.92 -8.87
CA TRP A 12 7.41 -3.79 -8.51
C TRP A 12 6.59 -2.59 -8.02
N MET A 13 5.44 -2.34 -8.63
CA MET A 13 4.53 -1.28 -8.19
C MET A 13 3.92 -1.61 -6.82
N GLY A 14 3.62 -2.87 -6.54
CA GLY A 14 3.20 -3.29 -5.20
C GLY A 14 4.29 -3.07 -4.16
N LEU A 15 5.54 -3.42 -4.48
CA LEU A 15 6.68 -3.20 -3.60
C LEU A 15 6.90 -1.72 -3.29
N LEU A 16 6.85 -0.84 -4.30
CA LEU A 16 7.16 0.58 -4.10
C LEU A 16 6.03 1.35 -3.44
N PHE A 17 4.78 1.00 -3.72
CA PHE A 17 3.62 1.80 -3.31
C PHE A 17 2.76 1.15 -2.23
N GLY A 18 3.02 -0.09 -1.82
CA GLY A 18 2.40 -0.72 -0.65
C GLY A 18 0.88 -0.59 -0.59
N GLY A 19 0.38 0.06 0.46
CA GLY A 19 -1.06 0.30 0.63
C GLY A 19 -1.71 1.16 -0.46
N ALA A 20 -0.98 2.14 -1.01
CA ALA A 20 -1.50 2.97 -2.11
C ALA A 20 -1.70 2.15 -3.39
N TYR A 21 -0.92 1.07 -3.59
CA TYR A 21 -1.12 0.13 -4.68
C TYR A 21 -2.46 -0.61 -4.55
N TYR A 22 -2.79 -1.11 -3.35
CA TYR A 22 -4.06 -1.78 -3.09
C TYR A 22 -5.25 -0.84 -3.29
N ALA A 23 -5.16 0.38 -2.78
CA ALA A 23 -6.23 1.38 -2.94
C ALA A 23 -6.47 1.77 -4.40
N GLY A 24 -5.39 1.95 -5.18
CA GLY A 24 -5.51 2.28 -6.60
C GLY A 24 -6.09 1.15 -7.45
N TYR A 25 -6.12 -0.09 -6.96
CA TYR A 25 -6.85 -1.19 -7.59
C TYR A 25 -8.16 -1.54 -6.86
N GLY A 26 -8.74 -0.59 -6.13
CA GLY A 26 -10.11 -0.70 -5.60
C GLY A 26 -10.22 -1.22 -4.16
N GLU A 27 -9.14 -1.74 -3.57
CA GLU A 27 -9.11 -2.24 -2.19
C GLU A 27 -8.76 -1.11 -1.20
N LEU A 28 -9.58 -0.07 -1.15
CA LEU A 28 -9.32 1.15 -0.35
C LEU A 28 -9.14 0.85 1.14
N GLY A 29 -10.00 0.01 1.74
CA GLY A 29 -9.92 -0.34 3.16
C GLY A 29 -8.60 -1.02 3.54
N LYS A 30 -8.16 -2.01 2.74
CA LYS A 30 -6.84 -2.63 2.92
C LYS A 30 -5.72 -1.61 2.72
N GLY A 31 -5.85 -0.75 1.71
CA GLY A 31 -4.88 0.30 1.43
C GLY A 31 -4.69 1.26 2.61
N ILE A 32 -5.77 1.71 3.26
CA ILE A 32 -5.72 2.60 4.43
C ILE A 32 -5.00 1.91 5.61
N ILE A 33 -5.37 0.66 5.92
CA ILE A 33 -4.73 -0.11 7.01
C ILE A 33 -3.23 -0.27 6.73
N MET A 34 -2.88 -0.67 5.52
CA MET A 34 -1.48 -0.81 5.09
C MET A 34 -0.73 0.51 5.15
N GLY A 35 -1.32 1.62 4.68
CA GLY A 35 -0.72 2.95 4.74
C GLY A 35 -0.48 3.43 6.17
N ALA A 36 -1.41 3.15 7.09
CA ALA A 36 -1.23 3.44 8.51
C ALA A 36 -0.11 2.60 9.14
N ILE A 37 -0.04 1.30 8.85
CA ILE A 37 1.05 0.42 9.33
C ILE A 37 2.41 0.92 8.85
N THR A 38 2.51 1.30 7.56
CA THR A 38 3.74 1.87 7.00
C THR A 38 4.14 3.18 7.71
N GLY A 39 3.17 4.01 8.10
CA GLY A 39 3.44 5.28 8.77
C GLY A 39 3.82 5.15 10.25
N LEU A 40 3.42 4.06 10.90
CA LEU A 40 3.73 3.83 12.31
C LEU A 40 5.19 3.43 12.54
N PHE A 41 5.74 2.52 11.73
CA PHE A 41 7.09 2.02 11.93
C PHE A 41 7.73 1.54 10.63
N LEU A 42 9.05 1.75 10.51
CA LEU A 42 9.84 1.35 9.35
C LEU A 42 9.76 -0.17 9.07
N VAL A 43 9.93 -1.00 10.12
CA VAL A 43 10.03 -2.45 9.97
C VAL A 43 8.68 -3.07 9.53
N PRO A 44 7.55 -2.82 10.20
CA PRO A 44 6.22 -3.20 9.71
C PRO A 44 5.91 -2.65 8.30
N GLY A 45 6.34 -1.42 8.00
CA GLY A 45 6.22 -0.83 6.66
C GLY A 45 6.93 -1.65 5.58
N LEU A 46 8.15 -2.12 5.83
CA LEU A 46 8.87 -3.00 4.89
C LEU A 46 8.08 -4.29 4.62
N PHE A 47 7.46 -4.88 5.64
CA PHE A 47 6.61 -6.06 5.44
C PHE A 47 5.37 -5.77 4.60
N VAL A 48 4.72 -4.62 4.78
CA VAL A 48 3.59 -4.18 3.94
C VAL A 48 4.00 -4.07 2.48
N HIS A 49 5.16 -3.46 2.22
CA HIS A 49 5.69 -3.28 0.88
C HIS A 49 6.06 -4.62 0.23
N LEU A 50 6.76 -5.50 0.94
CA LEU A 50 7.07 -6.86 0.47
C LEU A 50 5.81 -7.68 0.21
N PHE A 51 4.84 -7.63 1.12
CA PHE A 51 3.55 -8.29 0.97
C PHE A 51 2.83 -7.80 -0.30
N ALA A 52 2.79 -6.49 -0.52
CA ALA A 52 2.18 -5.91 -1.71
C ALA A 52 2.95 -6.26 -2.99
N GLY A 53 4.27 -6.38 -2.94
CA GLY A 53 5.08 -6.88 -4.04
C GLY A 53 4.80 -8.34 -4.39
N ILE A 54 4.67 -9.22 -3.40
CA ILE A 54 4.46 -10.65 -3.63
C ILE A 54 3.01 -10.97 -4.02
N LYS A 55 2.04 -10.33 -3.36
CA LYS A 55 0.61 -10.65 -3.55
C LYS A 55 -0.15 -9.69 -4.46
N GLY A 56 0.34 -8.48 -4.69
CA GLY A 56 -0.43 -7.44 -5.38
C GLY A 56 -0.92 -7.84 -6.78
N LYS A 57 -0.13 -8.57 -7.57
CA LYS A 57 -0.57 -9.08 -8.89
C LYS A 57 -1.58 -10.23 -8.82
N LYS A 58 -1.62 -10.96 -7.70
CA LYS A 58 -2.53 -12.09 -7.48
C LYS A 58 -3.87 -11.61 -6.92
N ASP A 59 -3.81 -10.69 -5.95
CA ASP A 59 -4.97 -10.25 -5.19
C ASP A 59 -5.75 -9.14 -5.88
N LEU A 60 -5.11 -8.41 -6.80
CA LEU A 60 -5.69 -7.22 -7.44
C LEU A 60 -5.93 -7.45 -8.94
N PRO A 61 -6.94 -6.79 -9.54
CA PRO A 61 -7.27 -6.87 -10.96
C PRO A 61 -6.28 -6.09 -11.86
N VAL A 62 -4.97 -6.33 -11.69
CA VAL A 62 -3.89 -5.63 -12.39
C VAL A 62 -3.97 -5.90 -13.89
N GLY A 63 -4.17 -4.83 -14.67
CA GLY A 63 -4.37 -4.91 -16.12
C GLY A 63 -5.78 -5.28 -16.56
N LYS A 64 -6.73 -5.49 -15.63
CA LYS A 64 -8.16 -5.65 -15.94
C LYS A 64 -8.96 -4.37 -15.72
N GLN A 65 -8.45 -3.45 -14.89
CA GLN A 65 -9.06 -2.14 -14.66
C GLN A 65 -7.98 -1.04 -14.62
N PRO A 66 -8.36 0.22 -14.90
CA PRO A 66 -7.45 1.35 -14.72
C PRO A 66 -7.13 1.59 -13.24
N PHE A 67 -5.97 2.19 -13.00
CA PHE A 67 -5.54 2.57 -11.66
C PHE A 67 -6.24 3.84 -11.19
N ASP A 68 -6.85 3.78 -10.01
CA ASP A 68 -7.56 4.88 -9.36
C ASP A 68 -6.58 5.73 -8.53
N TRP A 69 -6.02 6.76 -9.19
CA TRP A 69 -5.07 7.69 -8.56
C TRP A 69 -5.64 8.44 -7.35
N PRO A 70 -6.88 8.97 -7.38
CA PRO A 70 -7.49 9.61 -6.21
C PRO A 70 -7.47 8.72 -4.96
N LYS A 71 -7.82 7.43 -5.09
CA LYS A 71 -7.76 6.49 -3.96
C LYS A 71 -6.33 6.24 -3.48
N ALA A 72 -5.38 6.10 -4.40
CA ALA A 72 -3.97 5.92 -4.05
C ALA A 72 -3.41 7.15 -3.30
N ILE A 73 -3.73 8.35 -3.78
CA ILE A 73 -3.33 9.62 -3.14
C ILE A 73 -3.96 9.75 -1.75
N CYS A 74 -5.23 9.38 -1.59
CA CYS A 74 -5.90 9.35 -0.29
C CYS A 74 -5.12 8.50 0.74
N VAL A 75 -4.67 7.30 0.34
CA VAL A 75 -3.85 6.45 1.22
C VAL A 75 -2.47 7.02 1.47
N ALA A 76 -1.86 7.68 0.48
CA ALA A 76 -0.58 8.37 0.68
C ALA A 76 -0.70 9.51 1.71
N PHE A 77 -1.83 10.24 1.73
CA PHE A 77 -2.11 11.23 2.76
C PHE A 77 -2.28 10.60 4.14
N VAL A 78 -3.01 9.49 4.26
CA VAL A 78 -3.11 8.73 5.52
C VAL A 78 -1.72 8.34 6.03
N HIS A 79 -0.88 7.77 5.16
CA HIS A 79 0.50 7.43 5.48
C HIS A 79 1.28 8.65 6.00
N ALA A 80 1.22 9.79 5.29
CA ALA A 80 1.91 11.01 5.70
C ALA A 80 1.45 11.53 7.06
N VAL A 81 0.13 11.57 7.31
CA VAL A 81 -0.43 12.02 8.59
C VAL A 81 0.01 11.12 9.73
N VAL A 82 -0.09 9.81 9.57
CA VAL A 82 0.33 8.84 10.59
C VAL A 82 1.83 8.94 10.85
N TYR A 83 2.64 9.05 9.80
CA TYR A 83 4.09 9.19 9.93
C TYR A 83 4.50 10.46 10.68
N MET A 84 3.88 11.61 10.34
CA MET A 84 4.12 12.87 11.05
C MET A 84 3.71 12.79 12.52
N ALA A 85 2.59 12.14 12.84
CA ALA A 85 2.16 11.91 14.22
C ALA A 85 3.17 11.04 14.98
N THR A 86 3.62 9.94 14.38
CA THR A 86 4.67 9.07 14.94
C THR A 86 5.94 9.86 15.25
N LEU A 87 6.45 10.63 14.29
CA LEU A 87 7.66 11.44 14.49
C LEU A 87 7.48 12.48 15.61
N GLY A 88 6.32 13.14 15.68
CA GLY A 88 6.00 14.07 16.76
C GLY A 88 6.02 13.40 18.14
N ILE A 89 5.44 12.21 18.27
CA ILE A 89 5.44 11.43 19.52
C ILE A 89 6.87 11.03 19.91
N ILE A 90 7.66 10.51 18.96
CA ILE A 90 9.06 10.13 19.21
C ILE A 90 9.88 11.34 19.66
N ALA A 91 9.69 12.50 19.00
CA ALA A 91 10.40 13.72 19.37
C ALA A 91 10.06 14.21 20.79
N ILE A 92 8.83 13.98 21.26
CA ILE A 92 8.44 14.28 22.65
C ILE A 92 9.10 13.31 23.64
N ILE A 93 9.19 12.01 23.29
CA ILE A 93 9.75 10.97 24.17
C ILE A 93 11.28 11.09 24.32
N VAL A 94 11.98 11.47 23.24
CA VAL A 94 13.45 11.52 23.19
C VAL A 94 14.01 12.85 23.72
N LYS A 95 13.15 13.85 23.95
CA LYS A 95 13.51 15.15 24.52
C LYS A 95 13.65 15.08 26.04
#